data_AF-A0A0F9T7W6-F1
#
_entry.id   AF-A0A0F9T7W6-F1
#
_cell.length_a   1.000
_cell.length_b   1.000
_cell.length_c   1.000
_cell.angle_alpha   90.00
_cell.angle_beta   90.00
_cell.angle_gamma   90.00
#
_symmetry.space_group_name_H-M   'P 1'
#
loop_
_entity.id
_entity.type
_entity.pdbx_description
1 polymer ?
#
loop_
_entity_poly.entity_id
_entity_poly.type
_entity_poly.pdbx_seq_one_letter_code
_entity_poly.pdbx_strand_id
1 'polypeptide(L)'
;MSEELKQAFGLWFNKEYPLPSGMERGPIARDLRKGCEKAFMAGTEACPSPWISVTPETMPEVNGKYLVFNQCTLDFAVGKYNGNNYWVNPVTGVWLFEVTHWQPIELPKATE
;
A
#
# COMPACT_ATOMS: atom_id res chain seq x y z
N MET A 1 13.97 -3.34 -11.85
CA MET A 1 14.50 -2.45 -10.80
C MET A 1 15.97 -2.18 -11.03
N SER A 2 16.40 -0.90 -11.02
CA SER A 2 17.82 -0.51 -11.05
C SER A 2 18.53 -0.94 -9.76
N GLU A 3 19.86 -0.98 -9.76
CA GLU A 3 20.64 -1.33 -8.56
C GLU A 3 20.41 -0.33 -7.41
N GLU A 4 20.23 0.95 -7.72
CA GLU A 4 19.94 2.00 -6.74
C GLU A 4 18.59 1.76 -6.05
N LEU A 5 17.56 1.41 -6.83
CA LEU A 5 16.24 1.10 -6.29
C LEU A 5 16.25 -0.20 -5.45
N LYS A 6 17.05 -1.21 -5.84
CA LYS A 6 17.23 -2.43 -5.04
C LYS A 6 17.85 -2.13 -3.68
N GLN A 7 18.85 -1.25 -3.64
CA GLN A 7 19.48 -0.82 -2.39
C GLN A 7 18.51 0.00 -1.53
N ALA A 8 17.79 0.95 -2.12
CA ALA A 8 16.80 1.76 -1.43
C ALA A 8 15.68 0.90 -0.81
N PHE A 9 15.15 -0.06 -1.57
CA PHE A 9 14.19 -1.04 -1.08
C PHE A 9 14.77 -1.87 0.07
N GLY A 10 15.99 -2.37 -0.05
CA GLY A 10 16.64 -3.16 0.98
C GLY A 10 16.83 -2.40 2.29
N LEU A 11 17.24 -1.14 2.23
CA LEU A 11 17.39 -0.27 3.39
C LEU A 11 16.05 -0.03 4.09
N TRP A 12 15.02 0.34 3.31
CA TRP A 12 13.67 0.55 3.84
C TRP A 12 13.12 -0.74 4.47
N PHE A 13 13.15 -1.86 3.76
CA PHE A 13 12.58 -3.12 4.22
C PHE A 13 13.27 -3.65 5.49
N ASN A 14 14.59 -3.49 5.62
CA ASN A 14 15.31 -3.91 6.83
C ASN A 14 15.08 -2.97 8.02
N LYS A 15 14.76 -1.69 7.77
CA LYS A 15 14.38 -0.73 8.82
C LYS A 15 12.99 -1.02 9.37
N GLU A 16 12.01 -1.23 8.50
CA GLU A 16 10.62 -1.50 8.90
C GLU A 16 10.43 -2.92 9.45
N TYR A 17 11.22 -3.89 8.94
CA TYR A 17 11.17 -5.30 9.34
C TYR A 17 12.57 -5.80 9.74
N PRO A 18 13.08 -5.35 10.90
CA PRO A 18 14.41 -5.73 11.38
C PRO A 18 14.47 -7.21 11.74
N LEU A 19 15.62 -7.83 11.46
CA LEU A 19 15.94 -9.18 11.90
C LEU A 19 16.94 -9.12 13.05
N PRO A 20 16.77 -9.97 14.08
CA PRO A 20 17.82 -10.23 15.04
C PRO A 20 19.09 -10.72 14.33
N SER A 21 20.26 -10.34 14.86
CA SER A 21 21.55 -10.75 14.33
C SER A 21 21.66 -12.27 14.24
N GLY A 22 22.15 -12.77 13.10
CA GLY A 22 22.32 -14.21 12.84
C GLY A 22 21.06 -14.97 12.45
N MET A 23 19.91 -14.30 12.32
CA MET A 23 18.67 -14.95 11.88
C MET A 23 18.38 -14.73 10.39
N GLU A 24 17.79 -15.75 9.75
CA GLU A 24 17.30 -15.67 8.39
C GLU A 24 15.78 -15.51 8.33
N ARG A 25 15.29 -14.85 7.27
CA ARG A 25 13.85 -14.77 7.00
C ARG A 25 13.32 -16.16 6.62
N GLY A 26 12.34 -16.63 7.38
CA GLY A 26 11.55 -17.81 7.03
C GLY A 26 10.65 -17.58 5.80
N PRO A 27 9.98 -18.63 5.29
CA PRO A 27 9.23 -18.58 4.02
C PRO A 27 8.17 -17.47 3.95
N ILE A 28 7.38 -17.30 5.01
CA ILE A 28 6.33 -16.25 5.10
C ILE A 28 6.94 -14.85 4.97
N ALA A 29 8.06 -14.60 5.64
CA ALA A 29 8.76 -13.31 5.57
C ALA A 29 9.44 -13.08 4.20
N ARG A 30 9.73 -14.14 3.43
CA ARG A 30 10.21 -14.04 2.04
C ARG A 30 9.08 -13.66 1.10
N ASP A 31 7.88 -14.19 1.29
CA ASP A 31 6.71 -13.80 0.50
C ASP A 31 6.23 -12.38 0.85
N LEU A 32 6.31 -12.00 2.13
CA LEU A 32 6.16 -10.62 2.59
C LEU A 32 7.12 -9.69 1.83
N ARG A 33 8.41 -10.02 1.75
CA ARG A 33 9.40 -9.22 1.02
C ARG A 33 9.02 -9.03 -0.45
N LYS A 34 8.52 -10.06 -1.13
CA LYS A 34 8.08 -9.97 -2.53
C LYS A 34 6.88 -9.05 -2.71
N GLY A 35 5.90 -9.10 -1.79
CA GLY A 35 4.78 -8.16 -1.76
C GLY A 35 5.27 -6.72 -1.59
N CYS A 36 6.10 -6.50 -0.58
CA CYS A 36 6.79 -5.24 -0.31
C CYS A 36 7.55 -4.69 -1.53
N GLU A 37 8.30 -5.55 -2.23
CA GLU A 37 9.08 -5.17 -3.41
C GLU A 37 8.18 -4.75 -4.58
N LYS A 38 7.09 -5.49 -4.83
CA LYS A 38 6.08 -5.11 -5.83
C LYS A 38 5.42 -3.79 -5.49
N ALA A 39 5.08 -3.60 -4.21
CA ALA A 39 4.47 -2.37 -3.73
C ALA A 39 5.40 -1.16 -3.90
N PHE A 40 6.66 -1.32 -3.49
CA PHE A 40 7.70 -0.32 -3.65
C PHE A 40 7.87 0.06 -5.13
N MET A 41 7.99 -0.94 -6.01
CA MET A 41 8.13 -0.70 -7.45
C MET A 41 6.93 0.01 -8.06
N ALA A 42 5.70 -0.39 -7.72
CA ALA A 42 4.51 0.29 -8.22
C ALA A 42 4.40 1.73 -7.70
N GLY A 43 4.80 1.99 -6.46
CA GLY A 43 4.92 3.34 -5.92
C GLY A 43 5.97 4.19 -6.66
N THR A 44 6.99 3.58 -7.24
CA THR A 44 8.03 4.27 -8.01
C THR A 44 7.74 4.40 -9.52
N GLU A 45 7.03 3.44 -10.12
CA GLU A 45 6.73 3.40 -11.56
C GLU A 45 5.36 4.00 -11.92
N ALA A 46 4.41 4.02 -10.98
CA ALA A 46 3.05 4.47 -11.20
C ALA A 46 2.55 5.35 -10.06
N CYS A 47 3.04 6.58 -9.95
CA CYS A 47 2.23 7.64 -9.35
C CYS A 47 2.77 9.06 -9.62
N PRO A 48 2.09 9.88 -10.45
CA PRO A 48 2.34 11.32 -10.52
C PRO A 48 1.74 12.10 -9.32
N SER A 49 0.99 11.44 -8.42
CA SER A 49 0.41 12.05 -7.21
C SER A 49 1.03 11.44 -5.95
N PRO A 50 1.41 12.25 -4.93
CA PRO A 50 1.93 11.70 -3.69
C PRO A 50 0.85 10.87 -3.00
N TRP A 51 1.20 9.64 -2.62
CA TRP A 51 0.40 8.84 -1.70
C TRP A 51 0.13 9.63 -0.42
N ILE A 52 -1.12 9.64 0.03
CA ILE A 52 -1.55 10.35 1.22
C ILE A 52 -1.54 9.35 2.39
N SER A 53 -0.68 9.59 3.39
CA SER A 53 -0.68 8.77 4.62
C SER A 53 -2.01 8.88 5.34
N VAL A 54 -2.48 7.80 5.93
CA VAL A 54 -3.68 7.76 6.77
C VAL A 54 -3.35 8.35 8.15
N THR A 55 -3.85 9.55 8.42
CA THR A 55 -3.84 10.22 9.72
C THR A 55 -5.23 10.80 9.99
N PRO A 56 -5.57 11.17 11.24
CA PRO A 56 -6.85 11.82 11.53
C PRO A 56 -7.16 13.05 10.65
N GLU A 57 -6.15 13.78 10.21
CA GLU A 57 -6.24 15.00 9.41
C GLU A 57 -6.33 14.74 7.90
N THR A 58 -5.95 13.55 7.45
CA THR A 58 -5.83 13.19 6.03
C THR A 58 -6.80 12.08 5.63
N MET A 59 -7.81 11.79 6.45
CA MET A 59 -8.83 10.83 6.10
C MET A 59 -9.63 11.31 4.87
N PRO A 60 -9.91 10.42 3.91
CA PRO A 60 -10.68 10.79 2.75
C PRO A 60 -12.18 10.92 3.05
N GLU A 61 -12.96 11.31 2.05
CA GLU A 61 -14.41 11.39 2.15
C GLU A 61 -15.06 10.02 2.38
N VAL A 62 -16.08 10.01 3.23
CA VAL A 62 -16.89 8.81 3.50
C VAL A 62 -17.58 8.36 2.21
N ASN A 63 -17.57 7.05 1.97
CA ASN A 63 -18.06 6.40 0.76
C ASN A 63 -17.27 6.68 -0.53
N GLY A 64 -16.20 7.47 -0.48
CA GLY A 64 -15.30 7.63 -1.61
C GLY A 64 -14.57 6.33 -1.94
N LYS A 65 -14.18 6.18 -3.21
CA LYS A 65 -13.38 5.05 -3.72
C LYS A 65 -11.97 5.53 -4.00
N TYR A 66 -11.00 4.80 -3.48
CA TYR A 66 -9.59 5.18 -3.49
C TYR A 66 -8.74 3.98 -3.84
N LEU A 67 -7.56 4.21 -4.39
CA LEU A 67 -6.52 3.20 -4.39
C LEU A 67 -5.89 3.25 -3.00
N VAL A 68 -5.83 2.12 -2.33
CA VAL A 68 -5.33 2.02 -0.96
C VAL A 68 -4.18 1.04 -0.90
N PHE A 69 -3.21 1.33 -0.05
CA PHE A 69 -2.13 0.41 0.27
C PHE A 69 -2.45 -0.31 1.58
N ASN A 70 -2.63 -1.62 1.50
CA ASN A 70 -2.88 -2.49 2.64
C ASN A 70 -1.54 -3.02 3.18
N GLN A 71 -1.20 -2.69 4.42
CA GLN A 71 0.07 -3.10 5.02
C GLN A 71 0.12 -4.59 5.39
N CYS A 72 -1.02 -5.22 5.72
CA CYS A 72 -1.08 -6.65 6.01
C CYS A 72 -0.72 -7.49 4.78
N THR A 73 -1.28 -7.12 3.62
CA THR A 73 -1.10 -7.87 2.37
C THR A 73 0.04 -7.32 1.51
N LEU A 74 0.53 -6.13 1.85
CA LEU A 74 1.54 -5.38 1.08
C LEU A 74 1.14 -5.25 -0.39
N ASP A 75 -0.13 -4.97 -0.60
CA ASP A 75 -0.72 -4.87 -1.93
C ASP A 75 -1.63 -3.66 -2.02
N PHE A 76 -1.87 -3.21 -3.25
CA PHE A 76 -2.84 -2.17 -3.51
C PHE A 76 -4.19 -2.77 -3.83
N ALA A 77 -5.23 -2.15 -3.32
CA ALA A 77 -6.59 -2.51 -3.64
C ALA A 77 -7.41 -1.26 -3.90
N VAL A 78 -8.54 -1.44 -4.57
CA VAL A 78 -9.59 -0.42 -4.52
C VAL A 78 -10.26 -0.54 -3.16
N GLY A 79 -10.20 0.52 -2.37
CA GLY A 79 -10.84 0.64 -1.06
C GLY A 79 -11.95 1.68 -1.08
N LYS A 80 -13.08 1.36 -0.47
CA LYS A 80 -14.13 2.31 -0.13
C LYS A 80 -14.01 2.66 1.35
N TYR A 81 -13.84 3.94 1.66
CA TYR A 81 -13.75 4.41 3.04
C TYR A 81 -15.15 4.47 3.68
N ASN A 82 -15.32 3.96 4.90
CA ASN A 82 -16.63 3.91 5.55
C ASN A 82 -16.86 4.97 6.65
N GLY A 83 -15.87 5.81 6.95
CA GLY A 83 -15.98 6.88 7.94
C GLY A 83 -15.52 6.54 9.36
N ASN A 84 -15.22 5.27 9.67
CA ASN A 84 -14.78 4.82 11.00
C ASN A 84 -13.36 4.24 10.98
N ASN A 85 -12.44 4.83 10.21
CA ASN A 85 -11.09 4.29 9.97
C ASN A 85 -11.05 2.89 9.32
N TYR A 86 -12.17 2.42 8.76
CA TYR A 86 -12.20 1.15 8.05
C TYR A 86 -12.38 1.34 6.56
N TRP A 87 -11.85 0.37 5.85
CA TRP A 87 -11.84 0.31 4.40
C TRP A 87 -12.42 -1.04 3.97
N VAL A 88 -13.22 -1.02 2.91
CA VAL A 88 -13.79 -2.23 2.33
C VAL A 88 -13.48 -2.29 0.86
N ASN A 89 -13.16 -3.48 0.36
CA ASN A 89 -13.11 -3.71 -1.07
C ASN A 89 -14.55 -3.59 -1.61
N PRO A 90 -14.84 -2.65 -2.54
CA PRO A 90 -16.22 -2.42 -2.99
C PRO A 90 -16.75 -3.53 -3.91
N VAL A 91 -15.88 -4.43 -4.41
CA VAL A 91 -16.26 -5.56 -5.28
C VAL A 91 -16.55 -6.79 -4.43
N THR A 92 -15.67 -7.12 -3.48
CA THR A 92 -15.78 -8.35 -2.68
C THR A 92 -16.46 -8.16 -1.33
N GLY A 93 -16.61 -6.91 -0.87
CA GLY A 93 -17.14 -6.59 0.47
C GLY A 93 -16.17 -6.90 1.62
N VAL A 94 -14.97 -7.39 1.32
CA VAL A 94 -13.97 -7.78 2.33
C VAL A 94 -13.35 -6.55 2.97
N TRP A 95 -13.16 -6.60 4.29
CA TRP A 95 -12.44 -5.58 5.04
C TRP A 95 -10.97 -5.52 4.63
N LEU A 96 -10.49 -4.32 4.35
CA LEU A 96 -9.09 -4.01 4.12
C LEU A 96 -8.52 -3.50 5.44
N PHE A 97 -7.77 -4.36 6.12
CA PHE A 97 -7.11 -4.05 7.38
C PHE A 97 -5.80 -3.29 7.13
N GLU A 98 -5.39 -2.48 8.11
CA GLU A 98 -4.11 -1.77 8.12
C GLU A 98 -3.81 -0.99 6.83
N VAL A 99 -4.81 -0.26 6.33
CA VAL A 99 -4.59 0.69 5.25
C VAL A 99 -3.79 1.87 5.78
N THR A 100 -2.58 2.06 5.24
CA THR A 100 -1.66 3.12 5.70
C THR A 100 -1.60 4.30 4.75
N HIS A 101 -1.92 4.11 3.47
CA HIS A 101 -1.88 5.14 2.45
C HIS A 101 -3.05 5.00 1.49
N TRP A 102 -3.48 6.12 0.94
CA TRP A 102 -4.51 6.17 -0.08
C TRP A 102 -4.20 7.23 -1.12
N GLN A 103 -4.87 7.13 -2.27
CA GLN A 103 -4.89 8.17 -3.28
C GLN A 103 -6.24 8.18 -4.02
N PRO A 104 -6.68 9.34 -4.53
CA PRO A 104 -7.86 9.40 -5.38
C PRO A 104 -7.68 8.54 -6.63
N ILE A 105 -8.72 7.80 -7.00
CA ILE A 105 -8.78 7.17 -8.32
C ILE A 105 -9.32 8.24 -9.26
N GLU A 106 -8.53 8.67 -10.23
CA GLU A 106 -9.07 9.43 -11.36
C GLU A 106 -10.02 8.52 -12.13
N LEU A 107 -11.33 8.72 -11.95
CA LEU A 107 -12.30 8.06 -12.80
C LEU A 107 -12.11 8.60 -14.22
N PRO A 108 -12.02 7.75 -15.25
CA PRO A 108 -11.96 8.22 -16.62
C PRO A 108 -13.18 9.12 -16.84
N LYS A 109 -12.93 10.37 -17.25
CA LYS A 109 -14.01 11.30 -17.60
C LYS A 109 -14.88 10.58 -18.63
N ALA A 110 -16.18 10.46 -18.33
CA ALA A 110 -17.13 9.94 -19.29
C ALA A 110 -16.95 10.76 -20.58
N THR A 111 -16.62 10.08 -21.66
CA THR A 111 -16.68 10.66 -22.99
C THR A 111 -18.16 10.87 -23.26
N GLU A 112 -18.58 12.13 -23.38
CA GLU A 112 -19.92 12.51 -23.85
C GLU A 112 -20.16 12.03 -25.29
#